data_AF-A0A2M7G0P7-F1
#
_entry.id   AF-A0A2M7G0P7-F1
#
_cell.length_a   1.000
_cell.length_b   1.000
_cell.length_c   1.000
_cell.angle_alpha   90.00
_cell.angle_beta   90.00
_cell.angle_gamma   90.00
#
_symmetry.space_group_name_H-M   'P 1'
#
loop_
_entity.id
_entity.type
_entity.pdbx_description
1 polymer ?
#
loop_
_entity_poly.entity_id
_entity_poly.type
_entity_poly.pdbx_seq_one_letter_code
_entity_poly.pdbx_strand_id
1 'polypeptide(L)'
;MRKTPIHLAFLVLFSLSLLVCLASAFAEDNKPKVAVVQFESIGVEPSLGAAASEILSTHLASREQAFRVVERTQLQKAMKELGYQNTALVDPDSAVQIGKHLGARYIVVGSVTRFGKSYSLNARIVEVETAEARSVEPLMAPELNPATVVQLGQQITTRLNLLISPVALPSSLPTVPPTRPLQPLASPMTSQLSQFGALVSIPAGPFLRGDQLNEGQDDERPARTIYIDSFSIMEHEVTQSQYMRYLLATGHKPPLHCDYGKPVWDPEKKANYPVICVNWQEAHDYCAWAGLRLPTEAEWEKAARGPQGLRFAWGNEAPNCDKTTFSGCKGSLGGLHAVGEKPLGNSPYGLRDMTGNVWEWVSDWYDDHYYRNSPDRNPPGPGGKGQKSTKVLRGGSFAHDEFANRASNRSDLPPDFRNSMTGFRCAR
;
A
#
# COMPACT_ATOMS: atom_id res chain seq x y z
N MET A 1 -1.57 -29.27 -76.92
CA MET A 1 -2.39 -29.51 -75.71
C MET A 1 -1.52 -29.44 -74.45
N ARG A 2 -1.40 -28.28 -73.80
CA ARG A 2 -0.84 -28.16 -72.44
C ARG A 2 -1.49 -26.95 -71.76
N LYS A 3 -2.68 -27.15 -71.19
CA LYS A 3 -3.37 -26.19 -70.32
C LYS A 3 -3.38 -26.74 -68.89
N THR A 4 -2.27 -26.63 -68.16
CA THR A 4 -2.21 -27.00 -66.73
C THR A 4 -1.03 -26.36 -65.99
N PRO A 5 -1.04 -25.03 -65.73
CA PRO A 5 -0.33 -24.54 -64.55
C PRO A 5 -1.19 -23.69 -63.60
N ILE A 6 -2.34 -23.18 -64.06
CA ILE A 6 -3.17 -22.25 -63.27
C ILE A 6 -3.98 -22.97 -62.18
N HIS A 7 -4.47 -24.19 -62.46
CA HIS A 7 -5.24 -24.97 -61.48
C HIS A 7 -4.40 -25.46 -60.29
N LEU A 8 -3.11 -25.75 -60.50
CA LEU A 8 -2.24 -26.24 -59.42
C LEU A 8 -1.84 -25.11 -58.47
N ALA A 9 -1.59 -23.91 -58.99
CA ALA A 9 -1.30 -22.72 -58.18
C ALA A 9 -2.53 -22.29 -57.33
N PHE A 10 -3.74 -22.37 -57.89
CA PHE A 10 -4.97 -22.11 -57.15
C PHE A 10 -5.24 -23.16 -56.07
N LEU A 11 -4.98 -24.44 -56.32
CA LEU A 11 -5.13 -25.50 -55.32
C LEU A 11 -4.13 -25.34 -54.16
N VAL A 12 -2.88 -24.97 -54.45
CA VAL A 12 -1.86 -24.73 -53.43
C VAL A 12 -2.20 -23.49 -52.59
N LEU A 13 -2.61 -22.38 -53.20
CA LEU A 13 -3.03 -21.17 -52.47
C LEU A 13 -4.32 -21.40 -51.66
N PHE A 14 -5.28 -22.16 -52.19
CA PHE A 14 -6.49 -22.51 -51.46
C PHE A 14 -6.20 -23.48 -50.31
N SER A 15 -5.27 -24.43 -50.49
CA SER A 15 -4.83 -25.33 -49.42
C SER A 15 -4.01 -24.62 -48.33
N LEU A 16 -3.16 -23.66 -48.69
CA LEU A 16 -2.44 -22.81 -47.73
C LEU A 16 -3.41 -21.90 -46.97
N SER A 17 -4.39 -21.31 -47.66
CA SER A 17 -5.44 -20.51 -47.04
C SER A 17 -6.29 -21.36 -46.09
N LEU A 18 -6.64 -22.59 -46.48
CA LEU A 18 -7.39 -23.52 -45.64
C LEU A 18 -6.55 -23.98 -44.44
N LEU A 19 -5.25 -24.24 -44.61
CA LEU A 19 -4.34 -24.57 -43.51
C LEU A 19 -4.13 -23.40 -42.55
N VAL A 20 -4.05 -22.17 -43.05
CA VAL A 20 -3.95 -20.96 -42.21
C VAL A 20 -5.27 -20.71 -41.48
N CYS A 21 -6.42 -20.89 -42.13
CA CYS A 21 -7.75 -20.85 -41.50
C CYS A 21 -7.93 -21.96 -40.46
N LEU A 22 -7.48 -23.18 -40.73
CA LEU A 22 -7.50 -24.29 -39.77
C LEU A 22 -6.55 -24.04 -38.61
N ALA A 23 -5.31 -23.59 -38.85
CA ALA A 23 -4.34 -23.27 -37.81
C ALA A 23 -4.79 -22.10 -36.91
N SER A 24 -5.46 -21.09 -37.48
CA SER A 24 -6.08 -20.00 -36.71
C SER A 24 -7.31 -20.45 -35.93
N ALA A 25 -8.12 -21.36 -36.48
CA ALA A 25 -9.23 -21.98 -35.74
C ALA A 25 -8.73 -22.88 -34.59
N PHE A 26 -7.68 -23.68 -34.82
CA PHE A 26 -7.04 -24.50 -33.78
C PHE A 26 -6.33 -23.65 -32.71
N ALA A 27 -5.80 -22.48 -33.07
CA ALA A 27 -5.22 -21.53 -32.11
C ALA A 27 -6.30 -20.79 -31.28
N GLU A 28 -7.50 -20.58 -31.82
CA GLU A 28 -8.63 -20.04 -31.06
C GLU A 28 -9.17 -21.02 -30.02
N ASP A 29 -9.20 -22.33 -30.32
CA ASP A 29 -9.71 -23.35 -29.40
C ASP A 29 -8.80 -23.62 -28.19
N ASN A 30 -7.52 -23.24 -28.24
CA ASN A 30 -6.55 -23.48 -27.17
C ASN A 30 -6.28 -22.25 -26.28
N LYS A 31 -7.07 -21.17 -26.43
CA LYS A 31 -6.92 -19.97 -25.59
C LYS A 31 -7.44 -20.24 -24.16
N PRO A 32 -6.66 -19.95 -23.10
CA PRO A 32 -7.15 -20.06 -21.72
C PRO A 32 -8.40 -19.21 -21.50
N LYS A 33 -9.38 -19.78 -20.79
CA LYS A 33 -10.61 -19.08 -20.41
C LYS A 33 -10.34 -18.07 -19.29
N VAL A 34 -10.81 -16.84 -19.45
CA VAL A 34 -10.75 -15.78 -18.43
C VAL A 34 -12.15 -15.28 -18.10
N ALA A 35 -12.46 -15.14 -16.83
CA ALA A 35 -13.69 -14.52 -16.36
C ALA A 35 -13.39 -13.16 -15.74
N VAL A 36 -14.08 -12.11 -16.18
CA VAL A 36 -13.95 -10.75 -15.63
C VAL A 36 -15.15 -10.48 -14.75
N VAL A 37 -14.93 -10.39 -13.45
CA VAL A 37 -15.96 -9.99 -12.50
C VAL A 37 -16.26 -8.51 -12.68
N GLN A 38 -17.51 -8.11 -12.45
CA GLN A 38 -17.89 -6.71 -12.46
C GLN A 38 -17.06 -5.93 -11.44
N PHE A 39 -16.42 -4.84 -11.87
CA PHE A 39 -15.58 -4.06 -10.98
C PHE A 39 -16.44 -3.27 -10.00
N GLU A 40 -15.93 -3.14 -8.79
CA GLU A 40 -16.57 -2.38 -7.73
C GLU A 40 -16.42 -0.88 -7.97
N SER A 41 -17.46 -0.13 -7.62
CA SER A 41 -17.44 1.33 -7.62
C SER A 41 -17.35 1.81 -6.17
N ILE A 42 -16.17 2.26 -5.75
CA ILE A 42 -15.89 2.72 -4.39
C ILE A 42 -15.76 4.25 -4.40
N GLY A 43 -16.72 4.95 -3.80
CA GLY A 43 -16.74 6.43 -3.81
C GLY A 43 -16.98 7.05 -5.19
N VAL A 44 -17.48 6.26 -6.14
CA VAL A 44 -17.87 6.67 -7.49
C VAL A 44 -19.26 6.16 -7.84
N GLU A 45 -19.86 6.72 -8.89
CA GLU A 45 -21.18 6.28 -9.35
C GLU A 45 -21.11 4.80 -9.80
N PRO A 46 -22.09 3.95 -9.41
CA PRO A 46 -22.04 2.50 -9.63
C PRO A 46 -21.78 2.07 -11.08
N SER A 47 -22.23 2.85 -12.08
CA SER A 47 -22.01 2.50 -13.49
C SER A 47 -20.55 2.56 -13.93
N LEU A 48 -19.66 3.25 -13.21
CA LEU A 48 -18.25 3.38 -13.58
C LEU A 48 -17.46 2.07 -13.44
N GLY A 49 -17.65 1.33 -12.35
CA GLY A 49 -17.09 -0.01 -12.18
C GLY A 49 -17.65 -0.99 -13.23
N ALA A 50 -18.95 -0.92 -13.51
CA ALA A 50 -19.56 -1.70 -14.59
C ALA A 50 -18.91 -1.40 -15.95
N ALA A 51 -18.80 -0.13 -16.32
CA ALA A 51 -18.17 0.31 -17.57
C ALA A 51 -16.70 -0.10 -17.67
N ALA A 52 -15.92 0.02 -16.59
CA ALA A 52 -14.52 -0.39 -16.56
C ALA A 52 -14.36 -1.89 -16.80
N SER A 53 -15.17 -2.73 -16.13
CA SER A 53 -15.14 -4.18 -16.32
C SER A 53 -15.62 -4.61 -17.71
N GLU A 54 -16.58 -3.90 -18.30
CA GLU A 54 -17.09 -4.17 -19.65
C GLU A 54 -16.07 -3.81 -20.73
N ILE A 55 -15.41 -2.66 -20.59
CA ILE A 55 -14.32 -2.24 -21.47
C ILE A 55 -13.17 -3.24 -21.38
N LEU A 56 -12.79 -3.68 -20.19
CA LEU A 56 -11.76 -4.69 -19.99
C LEU A 56 -12.14 -6.03 -20.64
N SER A 57 -13.37 -6.50 -20.42
CA SER A 57 -13.88 -7.73 -21.05
C SER A 57 -13.85 -7.64 -22.57
N THR A 58 -14.23 -6.50 -23.14
CA THR A 58 -14.21 -6.25 -24.58
C THR A 58 -12.79 -6.27 -25.14
N HIS A 59 -11.82 -5.67 -24.44
CA HIS A 59 -10.42 -5.69 -24.86
C HIS A 59 -9.82 -7.10 -24.76
N LEU A 60 -10.07 -7.82 -23.67
CA LEU A 60 -9.63 -9.22 -23.50
C LEU A 60 -10.25 -10.17 -24.54
N ALA A 61 -11.45 -9.86 -25.03
CA ALA A 61 -12.14 -10.63 -26.07
C ALA A 61 -11.67 -10.29 -27.50
N SER A 62 -10.83 -9.27 -27.69
CA SER A 62 -10.34 -8.89 -29.01
C SER A 62 -9.45 -9.99 -29.63
N ARG A 63 -9.50 -10.14 -30.96
CA ARG A 63 -8.85 -11.26 -31.68
C ARG A 63 -7.34 -11.36 -31.46
N GLU A 64 -6.68 -10.23 -31.19
CA GLU A 64 -5.25 -10.14 -30.92
C GLU A 64 -4.84 -10.68 -29.54
N GLN A 65 -5.79 -10.94 -28.64
CA GLN A 65 -5.50 -11.35 -27.27
C GLN A 65 -5.55 -12.85 -27.03
N ALA A 66 -4.80 -13.28 -26.03
CA ALA A 66 -4.53 -14.68 -25.73
C ALA A 66 -5.67 -15.42 -25.00
N PHE A 67 -6.83 -14.78 -24.76
CA PHE A 67 -7.87 -15.32 -23.89
C PHE A 67 -9.20 -15.58 -24.59
N ARG A 68 -9.95 -16.53 -24.03
CA ARG A 68 -11.39 -16.70 -24.30
C ARG A 68 -12.18 -16.16 -23.11
N VAL A 69 -12.87 -15.03 -23.29
CA VAL A 69 -13.63 -14.39 -22.22
C VAL A 69 -14.93 -15.16 -21.95
N VAL A 70 -15.22 -15.44 -20.67
CA VAL A 70 -16.46 -16.06 -20.24
C VAL A 70 -17.63 -15.08 -20.41
N GLU A 71 -18.73 -15.55 -20.97
CA GLU A 71 -19.92 -14.71 -21.18
C GLU A 71 -20.53 -14.25 -19.84
N ARG A 72 -21.01 -12.99 -19.83
CA ARG A 72 -21.59 -12.36 -18.65
C ARG A 72 -22.77 -13.14 -18.07
N THR A 73 -23.61 -13.71 -18.92
CA THR A 73 -24.77 -14.52 -18.51
C THR A 73 -24.35 -15.80 -17.76
N GLN A 74 -23.27 -16.44 -18.20
CA GLN A 74 -22.70 -17.61 -17.54
C GLN A 74 -22.08 -17.25 -16.19
N LEU A 75 -21.31 -16.15 -16.15
CA LEU A 75 -20.74 -15.62 -14.91
C LEU A 75 -21.82 -15.27 -13.88
N GLN A 76 -22.88 -14.56 -14.28
CA GLN A 76 -23.99 -14.20 -13.40
C GLN A 76 -24.75 -15.43 -12.88
N LYS A 77 -24.95 -16.45 -13.73
CA LYS A 77 -25.56 -17.72 -13.33
C LYS A 77 -24.70 -18.45 -12.31
N ALA A 78 -23.39 -18.54 -12.54
CA ALA A 78 -22.44 -19.14 -11.60
C ALA A 78 -22.43 -18.43 -10.25
N MET A 79 -22.35 -17.09 -10.25
CA MET A 79 -22.41 -16.30 -9.03
C MET A 79 -23.74 -16.46 -8.27
N LYS A 80 -24.85 -16.65 -8.99
CA LYS A 80 -26.17 -16.94 -8.40
C LYS A 80 -26.21 -18.30 -7.72
N GLU A 81 -25.75 -19.33 -8.41
CA GLU A 81 -25.75 -20.72 -7.93
C GLU A 81 -24.84 -20.89 -6.71
N LEU A 82 -23.73 -20.15 -6.65
CA LEU A 82 -22.79 -20.17 -5.54
C LEU A 82 -23.17 -19.22 -4.38
N GLY A 83 -24.31 -18.52 -4.47
CA GLY A 83 -24.79 -17.67 -3.37
C GLY A 83 -24.07 -16.33 -3.21
N TYR A 84 -23.26 -15.89 -4.18
CA TYR A 84 -22.53 -14.62 -4.15
C TYR A 84 -23.37 -13.41 -4.59
N GLN A 85 -24.69 -13.54 -4.63
CA GLN A 85 -25.57 -12.41 -4.94
C GLN A 85 -25.56 -11.45 -3.74
N ASN A 86 -25.07 -10.22 -3.94
CA ASN A 86 -24.86 -9.15 -2.93
C ASN A 86 -23.46 -9.07 -2.29
N THR A 87 -22.56 -9.95 -2.74
CA THR A 87 -21.10 -9.90 -2.66
C THR A 87 -20.41 -8.68 -3.28
N ALA A 88 -20.49 -7.46 -2.74
CA ALA A 88 -19.70 -6.33 -3.27
C ALA A 88 -18.18 -6.47 -3.02
N LEU A 89 -17.70 -7.67 -2.71
CA LEU A 89 -16.33 -8.08 -2.44
C LEU A 89 -16.23 -9.55 -2.85
N VAL A 90 -15.59 -9.84 -3.98
CA VAL A 90 -15.15 -11.20 -4.32
C VAL A 90 -13.73 -11.35 -3.81
N ASP A 91 -13.58 -12.03 -2.67
CA ASP A 91 -12.28 -12.42 -2.14
C ASP A 91 -11.60 -13.47 -3.05
N PRO A 92 -10.28 -13.66 -2.95
CA PRO A 92 -9.56 -14.61 -3.80
C PRO A 92 -10.09 -16.05 -3.73
N ASP A 93 -10.58 -16.51 -2.58
CA ASP A 93 -11.10 -17.87 -2.41
C ASP A 93 -12.44 -18.01 -3.15
N SER A 94 -13.30 -16.99 -3.05
CA SER A 94 -14.54 -16.90 -3.83
C SER A 94 -14.27 -16.80 -5.33
N ALA A 95 -13.23 -16.05 -5.74
CA ALA A 95 -12.80 -15.96 -7.13
C ALA A 95 -12.36 -17.32 -7.69
N VAL A 96 -11.63 -18.12 -6.92
CA VAL A 96 -11.24 -19.49 -7.28
C VAL A 96 -12.46 -20.40 -7.41
N GLN A 97 -13.43 -20.32 -6.50
CA GLN A 97 -14.67 -21.12 -6.57
C GLN A 97 -15.49 -20.79 -7.82
N ILE A 98 -15.68 -19.50 -8.11
CA ILE A 98 -16.35 -19.02 -9.32
C ILE A 98 -15.58 -19.49 -10.56
N GLY A 99 -14.25 -19.39 -10.56
CA GLY A 99 -13.39 -19.84 -11.65
C GLY A 99 -13.52 -21.34 -11.95
N LYS A 100 -13.51 -22.18 -10.91
CA LYS A 100 -13.70 -23.64 -11.03
C LYS A 100 -15.07 -23.97 -11.63
N HIS A 101 -16.13 -23.29 -11.18
CA HIS A 101 -17.49 -23.49 -11.69
C HIS A 101 -17.65 -23.08 -13.16
N LEU A 102 -16.90 -22.06 -13.60
CA LEU A 102 -16.91 -21.56 -14.98
C LEU A 102 -15.93 -22.30 -15.91
N GLY A 103 -15.08 -23.17 -15.37
CA GLY A 103 -13.95 -23.75 -16.09
C GLY A 103 -12.99 -22.67 -16.62
N ALA A 104 -12.89 -21.54 -15.92
CA ALA A 104 -11.96 -20.47 -16.23
C ALA A 104 -10.59 -20.78 -15.61
N ARG A 105 -9.51 -20.55 -16.37
CA ARG A 105 -8.14 -20.64 -15.83
C ARG A 105 -7.81 -19.41 -15.00
N TYR A 106 -8.35 -18.26 -15.39
CA TYR A 106 -8.10 -16.99 -14.74
C TYR A 106 -9.39 -16.26 -14.38
N ILE A 107 -9.38 -15.59 -13.23
CA ILE A 107 -10.43 -14.67 -12.81
C ILE A 107 -9.82 -13.29 -12.62
N VAL A 108 -10.40 -12.27 -13.26
CA VAL A 108 -10.03 -10.86 -13.06
C VAL A 108 -11.06 -10.22 -12.17
N VAL A 109 -10.60 -9.61 -11.08
CA VAL A 109 -11.40 -8.79 -10.17
C VAL A 109 -10.75 -7.42 -10.04
N GLY A 110 -11.54 -6.40 -9.74
CA GLY A 110 -11.02 -5.03 -9.69
C GLY A 110 -12.01 -4.04 -9.11
N SER A 111 -11.54 -2.80 -8.97
CA SER A 111 -12.34 -1.70 -8.44
C SER A 111 -11.95 -0.38 -9.09
N VAL A 112 -12.93 0.50 -9.20
CA VAL A 112 -12.77 1.92 -9.52
C VAL A 112 -12.99 2.69 -8.23
N THR A 113 -11.98 3.44 -7.80
CA THR A 113 -12.02 4.20 -6.54
C THR A 113 -11.79 5.68 -6.79
N ARG A 114 -12.55 6.57 -6.15
CA ARG A 114 -12.23 8.00 -6.12
C ARG A 114 -11.27 8.31 -5.00
N PHE A 115 -10.19 9.00 -5.34
CA PHE A 115 -9.22 9.55 -4.40
C PHE A 115 -9.12 11.07 -4.54
N GLY A 116 -9.84 11.81 -3.68
CA GLY A 116 -9.92 13.27 -3.77
C GLY A 116 -10.52 13.74 -5.10
N LYS A 117 -9.70 14.40 -5.93
CA LYS A 117 -10.06 14.80 -7.30
C LYS A 117 -9.74 13.73 -8.35
N SER A 118 -8.92 12.74 -8.00
CA SER A 118 -8.45 11.70 -8.94
C SER A 118 -9.22 10.40 -8.77
N TYR A 119 -9.04 9.50 -9.73
CA TYR A 119 -9.66 8.19 -9.79
C TYR A 119 -8.60 7.12 -9.98
N SER A 120 -8.81 5.98 -9.35
CA SER A 120 -7.93 4.81 -9.37
C SER A 120 -8.67 3.64 -9.99
N LEU A 121 -8.07 2.99 -10.98
CA LEU A 121 -8.50 1.69 -11.47
C LEU A 121 -7.53 0.61 -10.98
N ASN A 122 -8.05 -0.32 -10.18
CA ASN A 122 -7.31 -1.47 -9.68
C ASN A 122 -7.82 -2.74 -10.37
N ALA A 123 -6.91 -3.64 -10.75
CA ALA A 123 -7.27 -4.98 -11.16
C ALA A 123 -6.22 -5.98 -10.68
N ARG A 124 -6.68 -7.17 -10.35
CA ARG A 124 -5.84 -8.32 -10.03
C ARG A 124 -6.35 -9.52 -10.80
N ILE A 125 -5.44 -10.38 -11.19
CA ILE A 125 -5.75 -11.66 -11.81
C ILE A 125 -5.44 -12.79 -10.85
N VAL A 126 -6.38 -13.72 -10.73
CA VAL A 126 -6.29 -14.91 -9.88
C VAL A 126 -6.20 -16.13 -10.79
N GLU A 127 -5.14 -16.93 -10.66
CA GLU A 127 -5.03 -18.22 -11.34
C GLU A 127 -5.79 -19.28 -10.53
N VAL A 128 -6.77 -19.92 -11.16
CA VAL A 128 -7.78 -20.74 -10.47
C VAL A 128 -7.22 -22.07 -9.96
N GLU A 129 -6.20 -22.61 -10.62
CA GLU A 129 -5.55 -23.86 -10.21
C GLU A 129 -4.63 -23.68 -9.00
N THR A 130 -3.84 -22.61 -8.99
CA THR A 130 -2.84 -22.34 -7.96
C THR A 130 -3.35 -21.46 -6.83
N ALA A 131 -4.50 -20.80 -7.02
CA ALA A 131 -5.02 -19.74 -6.15
C ALA A 131 -4.07 -18.52 -6.01
N GLU A 132 -3.06 -18.40 -6.88
CA GLU A 132 -2.15 -17.24 -6.87
C GLU A 132 -2.85 -16.00 -7.44
N ALA A 133 -2.79 -14.90 -6.69
CA ALA A 133 -3.24 -13.59 -7.15
C ALA A 133 -2.05 -12.71 -7.54
N ARG A 134 -2.12 -12.08 -8.72
CA ARG A 134 -1.14 -11.11 -9.21
C ARG A 134 -1.85 -9.78 -9.47
N SER A 135 -1.45 -8.74 -8.76
CA SER A 135 -2.02 -7.40 -8.90
C SER A 135 -1.28 -6.60 -9.96
N VAL A 136 -1.99 -5.84 -10.79
CA VAL A 136 -1.36 -4.81 -11.60
C VAL A 136 -1.12 -3.57 -10.76
N GLU A 137 -0.08 -2.80 -11.06
CA GLU A 137 0.09 -1.46 -10.49
C GLU A 137 -1.19 -0.62 -10.75
N PRO A 138 -1.75 0.04 -9.73
CA PRO A 138 -2.94 0.88 -9.87
C PRO A 138 -2.76 1.98 -10.91
N LEU A 139 -3.77 2.18 -11.76
CA LEU A 139 -3.75 3.26 -12.74
C LEU A 139 -4.51 4.47 -12.21
N MET A 140 -3.85 5.63 -12.20
CA MET A 140 -4.43 6.89 -11.74
C MET A 140 -4.88 7.75 -12.91
N ALA A 141 -6.05 8.38 -12.77
CA ALA A 141 -6.55 9.39 -13.69
C ALA A 141 -7.04 10.64 -12.93
N PRO A 142 -6.72 11.85 -13.40
CA PRO A 142 -7.22 13.08 -12.77
C PRO A 142 -8.72 13.26 -12.97
N GLU A 143 -9.32 12.72 -14.03
CA GLU A 143 -10.77 12.73 -14.29
C GLU A 143 -11.22 11.44 -14.99
N LEU A 144 -12.36 10.89 -14.57
CA LEU A 144 -13.05 9.79 -15.26
C LEU A 144 -14.04 10.36 -16.28
N ASN A 145 -13.60 10.45 -17.53
CA ASN A 145 -14.48 10.60 -18.68
C ASN A 145 -14.39 9.32 -19.56
N PRO A 146 -15.33 9.10 -20.49
CA PRO A 146 -15.34 7.89 -21.32
C PRO A 146 -14.01 7.60 -22.04
N ALA A 147 -13.29 8.63 -22.49
CA ALA A 147 -12.00 8.46 -23.15
C ALA A 147 -10.91 7.98 -22.17
N THR A 148 -10.86 8.56 -20.97
CA THR A 148 -9.91 8.14 -19.93
C THR A 148 -10.20 6.72 -19.46
N VAL A 149 -11.47 6.31 -19.32
CA VAL A 149 -11.85 4.93 -18.95
C VAL A 149 -11.36 3.93 -20.01
N VAL A 150 -11.50 4.25 -21.29
CA VAL A 150 -10.99 3.41 -22.39
C VAL A 150 -9.47 3.30 -22.33
N GLN A 151 -8.77 4.42 -22.13
CA GLN A 151 -7.30 4.44 -22.01
C GLN A 151 -6.82 3.60 -20.80
N LEU A 152 -7.46 3.74 -19.64
CA LEU A 152 -7.16 2.95 -18.45
C LEU A 152 -7.44 1.46 -18.68
N GLY A 153 -8.56 1.14 -19.35
CA GLY A 153 -8.92 -0.21 -19.76
C GLY A 153 -7.88 -0.84 -20.69
N GLN A 154 -7.35 -0.08 -21.65
CA GLN A 154 -6.28 -0.55 -22.53
C GLN A 154 -4.99 -0.81 -21.74
N GLN A 155 -4.56 0.14 -20.92
CA GLN A 155 -3.33 0.01 -20.12
C GLN A 155 -3.41 -1.15 -19.13
N ILE A 156 -4.57 -1.35 -18.48
CA ILE A 156 -4.74 -2.45 -17.53
C ILE A 156 -4.73 -3.79 -18.26
N THR A 157 -5.33 -3.86 -19.45
CA THR A 157 -5.30 -5.07 -20.27
C THR A 157 -3.88 -5.41 -20.73
N THR A 158 -3.10 -4.42 -21.18
CA THR A 158 -1.68 -4.62 -21.54
C THR A 158 -0.89 -5.15 -20.35
N ARG A 159 -1.08 -4.59 -19.15
CA ARG A 159 -0.42 -5.04 -17.93
C ARG A 159 -0.83 -6.45 -17.54
N LEU A 160 -2.13 -6.78 -17.63
CA LEU A 160 -2.63 -8.13 -17.39
C LEU A 160 -2.03 -9.13 -18.38
N ASN A 161 -1.94 -8.79 -19.67
CA ASN A 161 -1.31 -9.66 -20.67
C ASN A 161 0.18 -9.94 -20.38
N LEU A 162 0.91 -8.97 -19.82
CA LEU A 162 2.30 -9.16 -19.41
C LEU A 162 2.45 -10.12 -18.21
N LEU A 163 1.46 -10.18 -17.31
CA LEU A 163 1.49 -11.08 -16.15
C LEU A 163 1.21 -12.55 -16.50
N ILE A 164 0.70 -12.82 -17.71
CA ILE A 164 0.17 -14.13 -18.11
C ILE A 164 0.88 -14.68 -19.35
N SER A 165 1.59 -13.84 -20.11
CA SER A 165 2.32 -14.29 -21.30
C SER A 165 3.51 -15.18 -20.90
N PRO A 166 3.64 -16.40 -21.46
CA PRO A 166 4.89 -17.13 -21.40
C PRO A 166 5.86 -16.45 -22.36
N VAL A 167 6.62 -15.47 -21.87
CA VAL A 167 7.70 -14.89 -22.68
C VAL A 167 8.77 -15.97 -22.84
N ALA A 168 8.78 -16.61 -24.00
CA ALA A 168 9.97 -17.27 -24.52
C ALA A 168 11.03 -16.16 -24.70
N LEU A 169 12.07 -16.19 -23.86
CA LEU A 169 13.28 -15.41 -24.06
C LEU A 169 13.81 -15.66 -25.48
N PRO A 170 14.05 -14.63 -26.31
CA PRO A 170 14.81 -14.81 -27.53
C PRO A 170 16.25 -15.18 -27.16
N SER A 171 16.61 -16.42 -27.43
CA SER A 171 17.99 -16.93 -27.38
C SER A 171 18.77 -16.40 -28.59
N SER A 172 19.24 -15.15 -28.50
CA SER A 172 20.51 -14.71 -29.09
C SER A 172 20.74 -13.24 -28.76
N LEU A 173 21.78 -12.99 -27.95
CA LEU A 173 22.32 -11.65 -27.76
C LEU A 173 23.10 -11.24 -29.02
N PRO A 174 22.89 -10.05 -29.58
CA PRO A 174 23.88 -9.43 -30.46
C PRO A 174 25.08 -9.00 -29.60
N THR A 175 26.27 -9.44 -29.98
CA THR A 175 27.54 -8.98 -29.41
C THR A 175 27.70 -7.47 -29.61
N VAL A 176 27.75 -6.72 -28.50
CA VAL A 176 28.04 -5.28 -28.48
C VAL A 176 29.57 -5.08 -28.40
N PRO A 177 30.18 -4.22 -29.22
CA PRO A 177 31.61 -3.88 -29.13
C PRO A 177 31.93 -3.02 -27.89
N PRO A 178 33.19 -2.97 -27.44
CA PRO A 178 33.53 -2.47 -26.11
C PRO A 178 33.27 -0.97 -25.94
N THR A 179 32.77 -0.68 -24.75
CA THR A 179 32.19 0.56 -24.24
C THR A 179 33.21 1.68 -24.04
N ARG A 180 32.83 2.89 -24.46
CA ARG A 180 33.37 4.16 -23.91
C ARG A 180 32.83 4.33 -22.47
N PRO A 181 33.59 4.92 -21.52
CA PRO A 181 33.10 5.06 -20.15
C PRO A 181 31.92 6.05 -20.12
N LEU A 182 30.76 5.56 -19.70
CA LEU A 182 29.58 6.37 -19.41
C LEU A 182 29.67 6.87 -17.96
N GLN A 183 29.39 8.17 -17.79
CA GLN A 183 29.12 8.80 -16.50
C GLN A 183 27.92 8.13 -15.81
N PRO A 184 27.82 8.17 -14.47
CA PRO A 184 26.74 7.52 -13.76
C PRO A 184 25.41 8.21 -14.07
N LEU A 185 24.52 7.50 -14.76
CA LEU A 185 23.10 7.83 -14.82
C LEU A 185 22.51 7.65 -13.43
N ALA A 186 22.05 8.75 -12.83
CA ALA A 186 21.24 8.73 -11.63
C ALA A 186 20.00 7.85 -11.85
N SER A 187 19.78 6.91 -10.94
CA SER A 187 18.78 5.84 -11.06
C SER A 187 17.32 6.35 -11.03
N PRO A 188 16.34 5.61 -11.61
CA PRO A 188 14.91 5.95 -11.58
C PRO A 188 14.22 5.71 -10.22
N MET A 189 14.93 5.18 -9.22
CA MET A 189 14.35 4.68 -7.97
C MET A 189 13.76 5.80 -7.08
N THR A 190 14.16 7.05 -7.29
CA THR A 190 13.68 8.20 -6.53
C THR A 190 12.23 8.59 -6.86
N SER A 191 11.69 8.19 -8.02
CA SER A 191 10.32 8.58 -8.42
C SER A 191 9.21 7.66 -7.89
N GLN A 192 9.53 6.47 -7.37
CA GLN A 192 8.52 5.56 -6.80
C GLN A 192 8.20 5.88 -5.33
N LEU A 193 9.17 6.38 -4.55
CA LEU A 193 8.97 6.72 -3.13
C LEU A 193 8.08 7.96 -2.91
N SER A 194 8.03 8.89 -3.87
CA SER A 194 7.19 10.08 -3.76
C SER A 194 5.68 9.78 -3.74
N GLN A 195 5.27 8.58 -4.20
CA GLN A 195 3.87 8.16 -4.14
C GLN A 195 3.45 7.70 -2.74
N PHE A 196 4.36 7.20 -1.90
CA PHE A 196 4.03 6.60 -0.60
C PHE A 196 4.14 7.57 0.59
N GLY A 197 4.82 8.70 0.41
CA GLY A 197 4.94 9.77 1.40
C GLY A 197 6.35 10.37 1.39
N ALA A 198 6.47 11.64 1.77
CA ALA A 198 7.77 12.30 1.84
C ALA A 198 8.61 11.68 2.96
N LEU A 199 9.86 11.32 2.64
CA LEU A 199 10.86 10.90 3.62
C LEU A 199 11.80 12.06 3.94
N VAL A 200 11.99 12.31 5.23
CA VAL A 200 12.95 13.29 5.76
C VAL A 200 14.22 12.55 6.16
N SER A 201 15.37 13.03 5.69
CA SER A 201 16.68 12.46 6.07
C SER A 201 17.13 12.98 7.42
N ILE A 202 17.45 12.06 8.34
CA ILE A 202 18.00 12.37 9.65
C ILE A 202 19.50 12.09 9.62
N PRO A 203 20.35 13.08 9.91
CA PRO A 203 21.80 12.90 9.85
C PRO A 203 22.29 11.92 10.92
N ALA A 204 23.33 11.16 10.58
CA ALA A 204 24.05 10.36 11.56
C ALA A 204 24.62 11.28 12.66
N GLY A 205 24.66 10.79 13.89
CA GLY A 205 25.24 11.56 14.99
C GLY A 205 24.67 11.24 16.37
N PRO A 206 25.30 11.80 17.40
CA PRO A 206 24.84 11.68 18.77
C PRO A 206 23.54 12.46 19.00
N PHE A 207 22.69 11.96 19.88
CA PHE A 207 21.58 12.72 20.46
C PHE A 207 21.36 12.31 21.91
N LEU A 208 20.78 13.21 22.70
CA LEU A 208 20.36 12.92 24.06
C LEU A 208 19.02 12.16 24.04
N ARG A 209 19.07 10.86 24.37
CA ARG A 209 17.89 10.00 24.53
C ARG A 209 17.48 9.95 26.00
N GLY A 210 16.18 9.92 26.25
CA GLY A 210 15.56 9.78 27.57
C GLY A 210 15.20 11.12 28.20
N ASP A 211 14.53 11.02 29.35
CA ASP A 211 14.07 12.19 30.09
C ASP A 211 15.20 12.81 30.93
N GLN A 212 15.68 13.97 30.48
CA GLN A 212 16.71 14.76 31.17
C GLN A 212 16.14 15.72 32.23
N LEU A 213 14.83 15.98 32.20
CA LEU A 213 14.17 16.94 33.09
C LEU A 213 13.61 16.28 34.35
N ASN A 214 13.61 14.95 34.40
CA ASN A 214 13.08 14.15 35.50
C ASN A 214 11.60 14.48 35.78
N GLU A 215 10.86 14.67 34.70
CA GLU A 215 9.41 14.92 34.69
C GLU A 215 8.62 13.66 34.36
N GLY A 216 9.27 12.64 33.79
CA GLY A 216 8.67 11.43 33.26
C GLY A 216 8.76 10.21 34.16
N GLN A 217 8.38 9.06 33.58
CA GLN A 217 8.40 7.78 34.27
C GLN A 217 9.84 7.23 34.43
N ASP A 218 10.00 6.17 35.22
CA ASP A 218 11.31 5.55 35.48
C ASP A 218 11.92 4.90 34.23
N ASP A 219 11.07 4.47 33.29
CA ASP A 219 11.45 3.79 32.05
C ASP A 219 11.95 4.74 30.95
N GLU A 220 11.75 6.05 31.11
CA GLU A 220 12.35 7.11 30.29
C GLU A 220 13.79 7.42 30.69
N ARG A 221 14.30 6.81 31.76
CA ARG A 221 15.59 7.09 32.38
C ARG A 221 16.53 5.85 32.38
N PRO A 222 17.85 6.05 32.43
CA PRO A 222 18.55 7.33 32.47
C PRO A 222 18.58 8.04 31.11
N ALA A 223 18.61 9.38 31.15
CA ALA A 223 18.97 10.16 29.98
C ALA A 223 20.46 9.97 29.66
N ARG A 224 20.78 9.63 28.41
CA ARG A 224 22.16 9.41 27.96
C ARG A 224 22.33 9.77 26.49
N THR A 225 23.54 10.21 26.14
CA THR A 225 23.89 10.44 24.74
C THR A 225 24.15 9.11 24.04
N ILE A 226 23.44 8.85 22.95
CA ILE A 226 23.66 7.68 22.08
C ILE A 226 23.86 8.13 20.64
N TYR A 227 24.48 7.28 19.84
CA TYR A 227 24.73 7.49 18.43
C TYR A 227 23.72 6.74 17.58
N ILE A 228 23.11 7.43 16.61
CA ILE A 228 22.24 6.82 15.59
C ILE A 228 22.83 7.15 14.22
N ASP A 229 22.96 6.13 13.38
CA ASP A 229 23.35 6.28 11.98
C ASP A 229 22.34 7.14 11.19
N SER A 230 22.69 7.54 9.98
CA SER A 230 21.75 8.27 9.13
C SER A 230 20.64 7.32 8.70
N PHE A 231 19.40 7.78 8.79
CA PHE A 231 18.22 7.06 8.31
C PHE A 231 17.25 8.06 7.68
N SER A 232 16.23 7.57 7.01
CA SER A 232 15.11 8.42 6.57
C SER A 232 13.83 7.98 7.26
N ILE A 233 12.92 8.91 7.53
CA ILE A 233 11.64 8.63 8.19
C ILE A 233 10.54 9.48 7.58
N MET A 234 9.32 8.95 7.51
CA MET A 234 8.19 9.66 6.92
C MET A 234 7.92 10.99 7.66
N GLU A 235 7.69 12.04 6.88
CA GLU A 235 7.44 13.41 7.37
C GLU A 235 6.28 13.46 8.37
N HIS A 236 5.26 12.63 8.15
CA HIS A 236 4.07 12.50 8.98
C HIS A 236 3.64 11.04 9.10
N GLU A 237 2.64 10.75 9.95
CA GLU A 237 2.03 9.43 10.11
C GLU A 237 1.42 8.93 8.80
N VAL A 238 1.36 7.62 8.61
CA VAL A 238 0.69 7.03 7.45
C VAL A 238 -0.77 7.45 7.45
N THR A 239 -1.21 8.06 6.36
CA THR A 239 -2.60 8.54 6.22
C THR A 239 -3.54 7.43 5.75
N GLN A 240 -4.85 7.63 5.94
CA GLN A 240 -5.85 6.70 5.42
C GLN A 240 -5.74 6.52 3.90
N SER A 241 -5.37 7.57 3.16
CA SER A 241 -5.14 7.48 1.73
C SER A 241 -3.97 6.57 1.35
N GLN A 242 -2.84 6.72 2.05
CA GLN A 242 -1.64 5.93 1.85
C GLN A 242 -1.90 4.47 2.23
N TYR A 243 -2.62 4.23 3.32
CA TYR A 243 -3.02 2.89 3.76
C TYR A 243 -4.03 2.24 2.81
N MET A 244 -4.95 3.02 2.23
CA MET A 244 -5.92 2.50 1.25
C MET A 244 -5.23 1.89 0.03
N ARG A 245 -4.10 2.45 -0.42
CA ARG A 245 -3.32 1.86 -1.53
C ARG A 245 -2.78 0.48 -1.18
N TYR A 246 -2.33 0.29 0.06
CA TYR A 246 -1.90 -1.01 0.57
C TYR A 246 -3.05 -2.02 0.57
N LEU A 247 -4.22 -1.63 1.08
CA LEU A 247 -5.40 -2.48 1.10
C LEU A 247 -5.83 -2.89 -0.31
N LEU A 248 -5.84 -1.94 -1.25
CA LEU A 248 -6.19 -2.20 -2.65
C LEU A 248 -5.19 -3.14 -3.34
N ALA A 249 -3.89 -3.00 -3.06
CA ALA A 249 -2.86 -3.83 -3.67
C ALA A 249 -2.84 -5.27 -3.14
N THR A 250 -3.17 -5.45 -1.85
CA THR A 250 -3.01 -6.73 -1.14
C THR A 250 -4.32 -7.46 -0.88
N GLY A 251 -5.46 -6.77 -0.92
CA GLY A 251 -6.76 -7.34 -0.58
C GLY A 251 -7.02 -7.46 0.93
N HIS A 252 -6.19 -6.85 1.79
CA HIS A 252 -6.44 -6.80 3.22
C HIS A 252 -7.73 -6.04 3.55
N LYS A 253 -8.34 -6.37 4.69
CA LYS A 253 -9.56 -5.73 5.16
C LYS A 253 -9.25 -4.34 5.74
N PRO A 254 -10.11 -3.34 5.52
CA PRO A 254 -9.96 -2.04 6.16
C PRO A 254 -10.13 -2.12 7.68
N PRO A 255 -9.46 -1.24 8.45
CA PRO A 255 -9.60 -1.16 9.90
C PRO A 255 -10.90 -0.44 10.28
N LEU A 256 -12.03 -1.13 10.12
CA LEU A 256 -13.37 -0.51 10.18
C LEU A 256 -13.78 -0.06 11.58
N HIS A 257 -13.46 -0.85 12.62
CA HIS A 257 -13.94 -0.62 13.98
C HIS A 257 -12.86 -0.92 15.02
N CYS A 258 -12.75 -0.01 15.98
CA CYS A 258 -12.11 -0.25 17.28
C CYS A 258 -12.97 0.42 18.37
N ASP A 259 -12.35 0.85 19.46
CA ASP A 259 -12.97 1.24 20.75
C ASP A 259 -14.03 2.35 20.70
N TYR A 260 -14.08 3.20 19.66
CA TYR A 260 -15.08 4.27 19.56
C TYR A 260 -16.46 3.87 19.02
N GLY A 261 -16.64 2.64 18.52
CA GLY A 261 -17.93 2.17 17.99
C GLY A 261 -18.50 2.94 16.77
N LYS A 262 -17.80 3.97 16.29
CA LYS A 262 -18.09 4.73 15.06
C LYS A 262 -17.08 4.36 13.97
N PRO A 263 -17.45 4.44 12.68
CA PRO A 263 -16.51 4.20 11.58
C PRO A 263 -15.39 5.24 11.60
N VAL A 264 -14.18 4.75 11.85
CA VAL A 264 -12.95 5.57 11.93
C VAL A 264 -12.28 5.65 10.56
N TRP A 265 -12.39 4.56 9.81
CA TRP A 265 -12.02 4.42 8.42
C TRP A 265 -13.04 5.09 7.48
N ASP A 266 -12.64 6.19 6.86
CA ASP A 266 -13.41 6.94 5.87
C ASP A 266 -12.43 7.69 4.95
N PRO A 267 -11.67 6.98 4.10
CA PRO A 267 -10.62 7.58 3.29
C PRO A 267 -11.15 8.60 2.26
N GLU A 268 -12.46 8.62 2.00
CA GLU A 268 -13.09 9.63 1.14
C GLU A 268 -13.11 11.00 1.80
N LYS A 269 -13.49 11.07 3.09
CA LYS A 269 -13.58 12.33 3.84
C LYS A 269 -12.35 12.62 4.69
N LYS A 270 -11.57 11.59 5.01
CA LYS A 270 -10.42 11.63 5.92
C LYS A 270 -9.13 11.12 5.26
N ALA A 271 -8.99 11.33 3.95
CA ALA A 271 -7.82 10.94 3.17
C ALA A 271 -6.48 11.29 3.82
N ASN A 272 -6.38 12.49 4.41
CA ASN A 272 -5.16 13.02 5.03
C ASN A 272 -5.11 12.84 6.55
N TYR A 273 -6.06 12.12 7.15
CA TYR A 273 -5.98 11.77 8.56
C TYR A 273 -5.07 10.57 8.74
N PRO A 274 -4.39 10.42 9.88
CA PRO A 274 -3.62 9.22 10.17
C PRO A 274 -4.53 7.98 10.13
N VAL A 275 -4.00 6.88 9.60
CA VAL A 275 -4.64 5.57 9.78
C VAL A 275 -4.49 5.16 11.25
N ILE A 276 -5.61 4.71 11.82
CA ILE A 276 -5.72 4.24 13.20
C ILE A 276 -6.54 2.95 13.24
N CYS A 277 -6.74 2.36 14.42
CA CYS A 277 -7.30 1.01 14.59
C CYS A 277 -6.48 -0.09 13.89
N VAL A 278 -5.18 0.14 13.74
CA VAL A 278 -4.21 -0.84 13.22
C VAL A 278 -3.37 -1.39 14.35
N ASN A 279 -3.10 -2.69 14.30
CA ASN A 279 -2.19 -3.32 15.25
C ASN A 279 -0.74 -3.21 14.76
N TRP A 280 0.22 -3.66 15.58
CA TRP A 280 1.64 -3.55 15.25
C TRP A 280 2.01 -4.34 14.00
N GLN A 281 1.42 -5.54 13.81
CA GLN A 281 1.72 -6.38 12.66
C GLN A 281 1.25 -5.74 11.35
N GLU A 282 0.07 -5.14 11.33
CA GLU A 282 -0.44 -4.42 10.16
C GLU A 282 0.40 -3.19 9.81
N ALA A 283 0.86 -2.45 10.82
CA ALA A 283 1.78 -1.33 10.65
C ALA A 283 3.12 -1.80 10.06
N HIS A 284 3.67 -2.90 10.59
CA HIS A 284 4.87 -3.54 10.09
C HIS A 284 4.71 -4.00 8.62
N ASP A 285 3.61 -4.70 8.31
CA ASP A 285 3.35 -5.26 6.97
C ASP A 285 3.13 -4.15 5.94
N TYR A 286 2.48 -3.06 6.32
CA TYR A 286 2.38 -1.87 5.48
C TYR A 286 3.76 -1.31 5.15
N CYS A 287 4.61 -1.09 6.17
CA CYS A 287 5.93 -0.53 5.92
C CYS A 287 6.77 -1.46 5.04
N ALA A 288 6.73 -2.77 5.29
CA ALA A 288 7.41 -3.77 4.46
C ALA A 288 6.92 -3.74 3.01
N TRP A 289 5.60 -3.70 2.79
CA TRP A 289 5.00 -3.57 1.46
C TRP A 289 5.42 -2.28 0.74
N ALA A 290 5.57 -1.17 1.48
CA ALA A 290 6.06 0.09 0.95
C ALA A 290 7.58 0.12 0.69
N GLY A 291 8.30 -0.99 0.93
CA GLY A 291 9.76 -1.05 0.82
C GLY A 291 10.49 -0.30 1.94
N LEU A 292 9.82 -0.13 3.08
CA LEU A 292 10.27 0.56 4.29
C LEU A 292 10.22 -0.40 5.48
N ARG A 293 10.42 0.12 6.69
CA ARG A 293 10.27 -0.58 7.97
C ARG A 293 9.65 0.35 9.01
N LEU A 294 9.24 -0.17 10.16
CA LEU A 294 9.00 0.69 11.31
C LEU A 294 10.34 1.27 11.80
N PRO A 295 10.37 2.54 12.29
CA PRO A 295 11.56 3.07 12.96
C PRO A 295 11.83 2.30 14.24
N THR A 296 13.08 2.28 14.69
CA THR A 296 13.39 1.93 16.07
C THR A 296 12.91 3.01 17.02
N GLU A 297 12.71 2.66 18.30
CA GLU A 297 12.36 3.63 19.35
C GLU A 297 13.37 4.79 19.40
N ALA A 298 14.66 4.47 19.27
CA ALA A 298 15.72 5.46 19.33
C ALA A 298 15.81 6.35 18.07
N GLU A 299 15.55 5.80 16.88
CA GLU A 299 15.41 6.59 15.65
C GLU A 299 14.23 7.56 15.77
N TRP A 300 13.07 7.07 16.22
CA TRP A 300 11.88 7.89 16.40
C TRP A 300 12.16 9.05 17.36
N GLU A 301 12.76 8.77 18.52
CA GLU A 301 13.04 9.79 19.53
C GLU A 301 14.04 10.84 19.03
N LYS A 302 15.09 10.41 18.31
CA LYS A 302 16.03 11.34 17.66
C LYS A 302 15.30 12.24 16.67
N ALA A 303 14.46 11.67 15.81
CA ALA A 303 13.71 12.41 14.80
C ALA A 303 12.74 13.45 15.41
N ALA A 304 12.17 13.14 16.58
CA ALA A 304 11.30 14.03 17.32
C ALA A 304 12.08 15.16 18.01
N ARG A 305 13.14 14.82 18.75
CA ARG A 305 13.76 15.71 19.75
C ARG A 305 15.00 16.46 19.27
N GLY A 306 15.61 16.04 18.17
CA GLY A 306 16.91 16.58 17.74
C GLY A 306 18.07 16.19 18.67
N PRO A 307 19.30 16.67 18.38
CA PRO A 307 20.49 16.28 19.13
C PRO A 307 20.47 16.72 20.60
N GLN A 308 19.78 17.82 20.92
CA GLN A 308 19.70 18.38 22.27
C GLN A 308 18.66 17.69 23.19
N GLY A 309 17.86 16.77 22.66
CA GLY A 309 16.84 16.08 23.46
C GLY A 309 15.73 17.02 23.95
N LEU A 310 15.10 17.79 23.05
CA LEU A 310 13.99 18.70 23.39
C LEU A 310 12.82 17.98 24.07
N ARG A 311 12.12 18.67 24.97
CA ARG A 311 10.98 18.13 25.73
C ARG A 311 9.81 17.69 24.83
N PHE A 312 9.47 18.53 23.86
CA PHE A 312 8.52 18.26 22.76
C PHE A 312 9.23 18.47 21.42
N ALA A 313 8.58 18.08 20.32
CA ALA A 313 9.16 18.23 18.99
C ALA A 313 9.57 19.68 18.65
N TRP A 314 8.78 20.68 19.05
CA TRP A 314 9.08 22.09 18.78
C TRP A 314 10.02 22.76 19.80
N GLY A 315 10.25 22.15 20.98
CA GLY A 315 10.99 22.80 22.06
C GLY A 315 10.52 22.43 23.46
N ASN A 316 10.81 23.32 24.42
CA ASN A 316 10.55 23.09 25.85
C ASN A 316 9.32 23.82 26.40
N GLU A 317 8.72 24.69 25.58
CA GLU A 317 7.49 25.42 25.92
C GLU A 317 6.30 24.48 26.02
N ALA A 318 5.37 24.78 26.93
CA ALA A 318 4.13 24.03 27.11
C ALA A 318 3.33 23.88 25.79
N PRO A 319 2.63 22.75 25.61
CA PRO A 319 1.83 22.49 24.42
C PRO A 319 0.61 23.41 24.36
N ASN A 320 0.20 23.72 23.13
CA ASN A 320 -1.08 24.36 22.84
C ASN A 320 -1.61 23.83 21.50
N CYS A 321 -2.87 24.13 21.20
CA CYS A 321 -3.54 23.61 20.00
C CYS A 321 -3.02 24.19 18.67
N ASP A 322 -2.07 25.14 18.68
CA ASP A 322 -1.39 25.62 17.46
C ASP A 322 -0.14 24.80 17.14
N LYS A 323 0.46 24.17 18.16
CA LYS A 323 1.69 23.36 18.07
C LYS A 323 1.41 21.86 18.04
N THR A 324 0.34 21.39 18.65
CA THR A 324 0.07 19.96 18.72
C THR A 324 -1.43 19.68 18.85
N THR A 325 -1.80 18.45 18.58
CA THR A 325 -3.13 17.92 18.81
C THR A 325 -3.11 17.05 20.06
N PHE A 326 -3.63 17.56 21.17
CA PHE A 326 -3.63 16.89 22.48
C PHE A 326 -4.97 17.13 23.21
N SER A 327 -5.12 16.58 24.42
CA SER A 327 -6.37 16.66 25.19
C SER A 327 -6.81 18.11 25.41
N GLY A 328 -8.06 18.40 25.04
CA GLY A 328 -8.65 19.74 25.09
C GLY A 328 -8.68 20.47 23.75
N CYS A 329 -7.96 19.98 22.72
CA CYS A 329 -8.11 20.50 21.36
C CYS A 329 -9.39 19.98 20.69
N LYS A 330 -10.05 20.85 19.92
CA LYS A 330 -11.25 20.48 19.15
C LYS A 330 -10.83 19.87 17.81
N GLY A 331 -11.31 18.65 17.53
CA GLY A 331 -11.03 17.94 16.28
C GLY A 331 -12.09 16.91 15.91
N SER A 332 -11.85 16.19 14.81
CA SER A 332 -12.71 15.07 14.38
C SER A 332 -12.62 13.90 15.36
N LEU A 333 -13.66 13.04 15.42
CA LEU A 333 -13.62 11.81 16.23
C LEU A 333 -13.25 12.02 17.71
N GLY A 334 -13.52 13.21 18.27
CA GLY A 334 -13.17 13.53 19.66
C GLY A 334 -11.80 14.18 19.86
N GLY A 335 -11.07 14.48 18.78
CA GLY A 335 -9.82 15.25 18.87
C GLY A 335 -8.77 14.98 17.77
N LEU A 336 -8.98 14.04 16.85
CA LEU A 336 -8.06 13.72 15.76
C LEU A 336 -8.02 14.82 14.69
N HIS A 337 -6.84 15.10 14.13
CA HIS A 337 -6.62 16.07 13.05
C HIS A 337 -6.01 15.41 11.81
N ALA A 338 -6.09 16.09 10.65
CA ALA A 338 -5.30 15.66 9.51
C ALA A 338 -3.81 15.87 9.79
N VAL A 339 -2.97 15.05 9.17
CA VAL A 339 -1.52 15.16 9.32
C VAL A 339 -1.03 16.51 8.82
N GLY A 340 -0.09 17.09 9.55
CA GLY A 340 0.61 18.32 9.22
C GLY A 340 -0.20 19.60 9.39
N GLU A 341 -1.34 19.57 10.08
CA GLU A 341 -2.14 20.76 10.39
C GLU A 341 -1.49 21.70 11.41
N LYS A 342 -0.48 21.23 12.17
CA LYS A 342 0.19 21.99 13.26
C LYS A 342 1.66 22.31 12.91
N PRO A 343 1.94 23.18 11.92
CA PRO A 343 3.32 23.42 11.46
C PRO A 343 4.23 24.06 12.51
N LEU A 344 3.68 24.75 13.52
CA LEU A 344 4.46 25.30 14.65
C LEU A 344 4.96 24.20 15.61
N GLY A 345 4.46 22.97 15.45
CA GLY A 345 4.84 21.79 16.21
C GLY A 345 5.95 20.96 15.61
N ASN A 346 6.47 21.36 14.45
CA ASN A 346 7.42 20.53 13.71
C ASN A 346 8.70 20.27 14.51
N SER A 347 9.27 19.09 14.32
CA SER A 347 10.56 18.72 14.92
C SER A 347 11.70 19.58 14.37
N PRO A 348 12.90 19.55 14.99
CA PRO A 348 14.07 20.28 14.47
C PRO A 348 14.50 19.82 13.07
N TYR A 349 14.06 18.64 12.65
CA TYR A 349 14.31 18.09 11.32
C TYR A 349 13.14 18.31 10.34
N GLY A 350 12.08 18.99 10.77
CA GLY A 350 10.90 19.29 9.94
C GLY A 350 9.84 18.20 9.90
N LEU A 351 9.89 17.21 10.79
CA LEU A 351 8.82 16.20 10.89
C LEU A 351 7.60 16.78 11.57
N ARG A 352 6.43 16.37 11.10
CA ARG A 352 5.13 16.80 11.61
C ARG A 352 4.57 15.79 12.58
N ASP A 353 3.79 16.29 13.52
CA ASP A 353 2.99 15.50 14.47
C ASP A 353 3.81 14.45 15.26
N MET A 354 5.10 14.70 15.50
CA MET A 354 5.95 13.86 16.37
C MET A 354 5.56 13.98 17.85
N THR A 355 4.54 14.75 18.17
CA THR A 355 4.03 15.00 19.51
C THR A 355 2.54 15.24 19.37
N GLY A 356 1.72 14.41 20.00
CA GLY A 356 0.26 14.43 19.84
C GLY A 356 -0.24 13.74 18.59
N ASN A 357 -1.48 14.06 18.25
CA ASN A 357 -2.29 13.41 17.22
C ASN A 357 -2.50 11.93 17.53
N VAL A 358 -1.58 11.04 17.20
CA VAL A 358 -1.70 9.60 17.49
C VAL A 358 -0.40 9.03 18.05
N TRP A 359 -0.54 8.04 18.91
CA TRP A 359 0.56 7.17 19.29
C TRP A 359 1.09 6.45 18.07
N GLU A 360 2.40 6.22 18.03
CA GLU A 360 3.03 5.59 16.89
C GLU A 360 3.73 4.29 17.28
N TRP A 361 3.38 3.21 16.58
CA TRP A 361 4.12 1.95 16.65
C TRP A 361 5.56 2.14 16.17
N VAL A 362 6.51 1.60 16.94
CA VAL A 362 7.92 1.45 16.55
C VAL A 362 8.31 -0.03 16.57
N SER A 363 9.48 -0.39 16.03
CA SER A 363 9.87 -1.80 15.88
C SER A 363 10.09 -2.55 17.19
N ASP A 364 10.47 -1.82 18.23
CA ASP A 364 11.05 -2.35 19.47
C ASP A 364 10.01 -3.06 20.34
N TRP A 365 10.45 -4.14 20.98
CA TRP A 365 9.73 -4.69 22.13
C TRP A 365 9.94 -3.78 23.34
N TYR A 366 8.91 -3.63 24.16
CA TYR A 366 8.98 -2.79 25.35
C TYR A 366 9.66 -3.53 26.50
N ASP A 367 10.57 -2.82 27.16
CA ASP A 367 11.23 -3.21 28.40
C ASP A 367 11.56 -1.92 29.17
N ASP A 368 11.10 -1.86 30.42
CA ASP A 368 11.17 -0.71 31.32
C ASP A 368 12.57 -0.50 31.90
N HIS A 369 13.44 -1.49 31.80
CA HIS A 369 14.84 -1.43 32.20
C HIS A 369 15.80 -1.30 31.02
N TYR A 370 15.31 -1.38 29.78
CA TYR A 370 16.15 -1.35 28.59
C TYR A 370 17.06 -0.13 28.55
N TYR A 371 16.58 1.04 28.98
CA TYR A 371 17.39 2.26 28.93
C TYR A 371 18.67 2.19 29.76
N ARG A 372 18.68 1.41 30.85
CA ARG A 372 19.82 1.23 31.78
C ARG A 372 20.97 0.44 31.17
N ASN A 373 20.66 -0.52 30.28
CA ASN A 373 21.61 -1.50 29.75
C ASN A 373 21.73 -1.50 28.23
N SER A 374 20.96 -0.64 27.54
CA SER A 374 20.96 -0.54 26.08
C SER A 374 22.32 -0.10 25.52
N PRO A 375 22.74 -0.56 24.33
CA PRO A 375 24.02 -0.16 23.72
C PRO A 375 24.00 1.33 23.31
N ASP A 376 25.16 1.99 23.29
CA ASP A 376 25.28 3.41 22.95
C ASP A 376 25.18 3.72 21.45
N ARG A 377 25.16 2.71 20.56
CA ARG A 377 25.08 2.91 19.11
C ARG A 377 23.99 2.04 18.49
N ASN A 378 23.07 2.66 17.77
CA ASN A 378 21.94 2.02 17.08
C ASN A 378 21.23 0.94 17.93
N PRO A 379 20.71 1.27 19.12
CA PRO A 379 20.07 0.29 19.98
C PRO A 379 18.86 -0.35 19.28
N PRO A 380 18.81 -1.68 19.12
CA PRO A 380 17.77 -2.36 18.35
C PRO A 380 16.53 -2.73 19.17
N GLY A 381 16.40 -2.20 20.38
CA GLY A 381 15.48 -2.72 21.40
C GLY A 381 16.03 -3.97 22.11
N PRO A 382 15.28 -4.54 23.07
CA PRO A 382 15.67 -5.78 23.74
C PRO A 382 15.60 -6.97 22.75
N GLY A 383 16.52 -7.93 22.90
CA GLY A 383 16.64 -9.09 22.01
C GLY A 383 15.50 -10.13 22.10
N GLY A 384 14.39 -9.79 22.75
CA GLY A 384 13.23 -10.65 22.98
C GLY A 384 12.00 -9.82 23.33
N LYS A 385 10.89 -10.49 23.62
CA LYS A 385 9.57 -9.86 23.84
C LYS A 385 9.47 -8.92 25.07
N GLY A 386 10.56 -8.70 25.80
CA GLY A 386 10.51 -8.08 27.12
C GLY A 386 9.66 -8.90 28.09
N GLN A 387 9.42 -8.38 29.29
CA GLN A 387 8.64 -9.10 30.31
C GLN A 387 7.13 -9.14 29.98
N LYS A 388 6.60 -8.04 29.41
CA LYS A 388 5.16 -7.89 29.13
C LYS A 388 4.73 -8.39 27.76
N SER A 389 5.67 -8.73 26.86
CA SER A 389 5.35 -9.09 25.47
C SER A 389 4.56 -8.02 24.70
N THR A 390 4.87 -6.76 24.96
CA THR A 390 4.25 -5.57 24.36
C THR A 390 5.23 -4.82 23.47
N LYS A 391 4.70 -4.06 22.51
CA LYS A 391 5.47 -3.23 21.57
C LYS A 391 5.43 -1.77 22.01
N VAL A 392 6.53 -1.07 21.79
CA VAL A 392 6.67 0.34 22.18
C VAL A 392 5.77 1.23 21.35
N LEU A 393 5.22 2.25 22.01
CA LEU A 393 4.52 3.40 21.43
C LEU A 393 5.24 4.70 21.79
N ARG A 394 5.25 5.65 20.86
CA ARG A 394 5.85 6.98 21.02
C ARG A 394 4.89 8.10 20.61
N GLY A 395 5.10 9.30 21.15
CA GLY A 395 4.48 10.54 20.67
C GLY A 395 3.25 11.05 21.42
N GLY A 396 2.54 10.21 22.17
CA GLY A 396 1.28 10.60 22.79
C GLY A 396 0.13 10.64 21.78
N SER A 397 -1.05 11.12 22.18
CA SER A 397 -2.19 11.25 21.25
C SER A 397 -3.09 12.42 21.60
N PHE A 398 -4.05 12.70 20.71
CA PHE A 398 -5.08 13.71 20.87
C PHE A 398 -5.91 13.58 22.15
N ALA A 399 -5.95 12.39 22.76
CA ALA A 399 -6.74 12.12 23.95
C ALA A 399 -5.94 12.32 25.26
N HIS A 400 -4.62 12.53 25.17
CA HIS A 400 -3.76 12.62 26.35
C HIS A 400 -3.29 14.05 26.61
N ASP A 401 -2.92 14.33 27.85
CA ASP A 401 -2.45 15.63 28.31
C ASP A 401 -0.98 15.91 27.95
N GLU A 402 -0.44 17.01 28.47
CA GLU A 402 0.97 17.39 28.30
C GLU A 402 1.95 16.29 28.75
N PHE A 403 1.65 15.60 29.86
CA PHE A 403 2.56 14.63 30.45
C PHE A 403 2.83 13.47 29.48
N ALA A 404 1.78 12.95 28.86
CA ALA A 404 1.89 11.82 27.95
C ALA A 404 2.43 12.19 26.55
N ASN A 405 2.30 13.46 26.17
CA ASN A 405 2.72 13.97 24.86
C ASN A 405 4.18 14.44 24.83
N ARG A 406 4.95 14.30 25.93
CA ARG A 406 6.40 14.55 25.90
C ARG A 406 7.07 13.61 24.90
N ALA A 407 8.04 14.11 24.15
CA ALA A 407 8.71 13.33 23.12
C ALA A 407 9.63 12.21 23.68
N SER A 408 9.92 12.21 24.98
CA SER A 408 10.60 11.09 25.67
C SER A 408 9.63 10.04 26.17
N ASN A 409 8.33 10.36 26.29
CA ASN A 409 7.37 9.52 26.98
C ASN A 409 7.14 8.19 26.25
N ARG A 410 7.42 7.09 26.96
CA ARG A 410 7.33 5.73 26.44
C ARG A 410 5.99 5.14 26.89
N SER A 411 5.34 4.41 26.00
CA SER A 411 4.19 3.59 26.35
C SER A 411 4.28 2.27 25.61
N ASP A 412 3.38 1.35 25.91
CA ASP A 412 3.40 0.02 25.34
C ASP A 412 1.99 -0.56 25.23
N LEU A 413 1.77 -1.36 24.20
CA LEU A 413 0.54 -2.12 24.01
C LEU A 413 0.84 -3.51 23.45
N PRO A 414 -0.04 -4.50 23.68
CA PRO A 414 0.08 -5.80 23.04
C PRO A 414 0.11 -5.64 21.50
N PRO A 415 0.94 -6.43 20.78
CA PRO A 415 1.15 -6.24 19.33
C PRO A 415 -0.10 -6.51 18.49
N ASP A 416 -1.06 -7.27 19.01
CA ASP A 416 -2.35 -7.58 18.38
C ASP A 416 -3.44 -6.55 18.73
N PHE A 417 -3.18 -5.67 19.69
CA PHE A 417 -4.12 -4.67 20.16
C PHE A 417 -4.35 -3.58 19.11
N ARG A 418 -5.60 -3.13 19.01
CA ARG A 418 -6.03 -2.05 18.13
C ARG A 418 -6.75 -1.04 18.97
N ASN A 419 -6.46 0.24 18.76
CA ASN A 419 -7.24 1.32 19.34
C ASN A 419 -7.31 2.51 18.40
N SER A 420 -8.13 3.46 18.79
CA SER A 420 -8.46 4.66 18.05
C SER A 420 -7.45 5.81 18.19
N MET A 421 -6.39 5.59 18.96
CA MET A 421 -5.38 6.58 19.28
C MET A 421 -4.00 6.19 18.75
N THR A 422 -3.89 5.05 18.07
CA THR A 422 -2.60 4.49 17.63
C THR A 422 -2.57 4.32 16.13
N GLY A 423 -1.58 4.95 15.51
CA GLY A 423 -1.19 4.80 14.12
C GLY A 423 0.30 4.44 14.05
N PHE A 424 0.97 4.88 13.00
CA PHE A 424 2.39 4.62 12.79
C PHE A 424 2.96 5.49 11.66
N ARG A 425 4.30 5.56 11.58
CA ARG A 425 5.04 6.07 10.42
C ARG A 425 6.17 5.11 10.06
N CYS A 426 6.63 5.15 8.81
CA CYS A 426 7.69 4.26 8.34
C CYS A 426 9.05 4.97 8.23
N ALA A 427 10.12 4.18 8.22
CA ALA A 427 11.51 4.60 8.10
C ALA A 427 12.31 3.70 7.14
N ARG A 428 13.52 4.14 6.79
CA ARG A 428 14.50 3.42 5.97
C ARG A 428 15.89 3.54 6.58
#